data_AF-A0A954F538-F1
#
_entry.id   AF-A0A954F538-F1
#
_cell.length_a   1.000
_cell.length_b   1.000
_cell.length_c   1.000
_cell.angle_alpha   90.00
_cell.angle_beta   90.00
_cell.angle_gamma   90.00
#
_symmetry.space_group_name_H-M   'P 1'
#
loop_
_entity.id
_entity.type
_entity.pdbx_description
1 polymer ?
#
loop_
_entity_poly.entity_id
_entity_poly.type
_entity_poly.pdbx_seq_one_letter_code
_entity_poly.pdbx_strand_id
1 'polypeptide(L)'
;MPLAIGILAWLPGSRGVSKAQDVAPIAQESPSQDWGLPAATRRMLVARCADCHSPESTDRKARRALEDVGDLAAMVGESIEPGEPLMSDVYVTILDGEMPPSDSDVAPPSEQELALLHAWIMAGAPTEQVPKDGPASTDPEEPIPWPRYLARSHPIWIHFPLGL
;
A
#
# COMPACT_ATOMS: atom_id res chain seq x y z
N MET A 1 -16.45 -83.02 -33.04
CA MET A 1 -15.25 -83.15 -32.19
C MET A 1 -14.19 -82.23 -32.78
N PRO A 2 -13.41 -81.39 -32.06
CA PRO A 2 -13.35 -81.00 -30.62
C PRO A 2 -14.00 -79.60 -30.39
N LEU A 3 -14.38 -79.07 -29.21
CA LEU A 3 -13.86 -79.01 -27.83
C LEU A 3 -12.62 -78.12 -27.63
N ALA A 4 -12.86 -76.84 -27.29
CA ALA A 4 -12.01 -75.96 -26.46
C ALA A 4 -12.91 -74.80 -25.95
N ILE A 5 -13.33 -74.77 -24.68
CA ILE A 5 -12.63 -74.10 -23.55
C ILE A 5 -12.43 -72.63 -23.90
N GLY A 6 -13.21 -71.67 -23.42
CA GLY A 6 -13.55 -71.38 -22.02
C GLY A 6 -12.98 -70.00 -21.70
N ILE A 7 -13.67 -69.21 -20.88
CA ILE A 7 -13.18 -68.18 -19.92
C ILE A 7 -14.29 -67.11 -19.70
N LEU A 8 -14.78 -67.10 -18.45
CA LEU A 8 -15.03 -65.98 -17.52
C LEU A 8 -15.15 -64.55 -18.12
N ALA A 9 -15.94 -63.59 -17.63
CA ALA A 9 -16.63 -63.41 -16.35
C ALA A 9 -17.59 -62.18 -16.44
N TRP A 10 -18.56 -62.14 -15.52
CA TRP A 10 -19.06 -61.01 -14.70
C TRP A 10 -18.25 -59.68 -14.76
N LEU A 11 -18.76 -58.44 -14.64
CA LEU A 11 -19.91 -57.80 -13.94
C LEU A 11 -20.12 -56.35 -14.52
N PRO A 12 -20.88 -55.40 -13.92
CA PRO A 12 -21.73 -54.45 -14.62
C PRO A 12 -21.21 -53.00 -14.39
N GLY A 13 -21.95 -52.02 -14.91
CA GLY A 13 -22.18 -50.74 -14.25
C GLY A 13 -21.00 -49.86 -13.82
N SER A 14 -20.90 -48.69 -14.43
CA SER A 14 -20.80 -47.44 -13.68
C SER A 14 -21.31 -46.27 -14.52
N ARG A 15 -22.48 -45.76 -14.11
CA ARG A 15 -22.96 -44.43 -14.46
C ARG A 15 -22.04 -43.39 -13.84
N GLY A 16 -21.82 -42.31 -14.59
CA GLY A 16 -21.45 -40.99 -14.06
C GLY A 16 -19.94 -40.75 -13.96
N VAL A 17 -19.47 -39.71 -14.65
CA VAL A 17 -19.15 -38.42 -14.02
C VAL A 17 -18.91 -37.43 -15.15
N SER A 18 -19.59 -36.28 -15.05
CA SER A 18 -19.50 -35.13 -15.92
C SER A 18 -18.05 -34.65 -16.04
N LYS A 19 -17.73 -34.17 -17.25
CA LYS A 19 -16.52 -33.44 -17.60
C LYS A 19 -16.17 -32.44 -16.49
N ALA A 20 -15.21 -32.82 -15.63
CA ALA A 20 -14.61 -31.92 -14.67
C ALA A 20 -14.02 -30.78 -15.46
N GLN A 21 -14.43 -29.58 -15.06
CA GLN A 21 -14.02 -28.33 -15.64
C GLN A 21 -12.50 -28.26 -15.57
N ASP A 22 -11.87 -27.95 -16.70
CA ASP A 22 -10.48 -27.53 -16.78
C ASP A 22 -10.35 -26.21 -16.02
N VAL A 23 -10.30 -26.27 -14.70
CA VAL A 23 -9.84 -25.16 -13.87
C VAL A 23 -8.33 -25.29 -13.83
N ALA A 24 -7.68 -24.67 -14.82
CA ALA A 24 -6.26 -24.40 -14.76
C ALA A 24 -5.94 -23.74 -13.40
N PRO A 25 -4.83 -24.08 -12.74
CA PRO A 25 -4.47 -23.44 -11.50
C PRO A 25 -4.28 -21.95 -11.80
N ILE A 26 -5.13 -21.12 -11.21
CA ILE A 26 -4.85 -19.69 -11.07
C ILE A 26 -3.62 -19.66 -10.16
N ALA A 27 -2.45 -19.63 -10.78
CA ALA A 27 -1.22 -19.27 -10.12
C ALA A 27 -1.48 -17.89 -9.51
N GLN A 28 -1.60 -17.89 -8.19
CA GLN A 28 -1.62 -16.67 -7.41
C GLN A 28 -0.22 -16.10 -7.53
N GLU A 29 -0.01 -15.23 -8.51
CA GLU A 29 1.17 -14.38 -8.58
C GLU A 29 1.16 -13.54 -7.29
N SER A 30 1.98 -13.96 -6.33
CA SER A 30 2.22 -13.20 -5.12
C SER A 30 2.90 -11.89 -5.52
N PRO A 31 2.38 -10.71 -5.10
CA PRO A 31 2.92 -9.42 -5.50
C PRO A 31 4.17 -9.15 -4.66
N SER A 32 5.27 -9.81 -5.04
CA SER A 32 6.57 -9.59 -4.43
C SER A 32 7.56 -9.22 -5.52
N GLN A 33 7.29 -8.16 -6.29
CA GLN A 33 8.31 -7.44 -7.06
C GLN A 33 7.95 -5.95 -7.23
N ASP A 34 8.83 -5.10 -6.68
CA ASP A 34 8.60 -3.72 -6.26
C ASP A 34 8.58 -2.65 -7.37
N TRP A 35 8.66 -3.04 -8.64
CA TRP A 35 8.95 -2.11 -9.75
C TRP A 35 7.74 -1.26 -10.19
N GLY A 36 6.54 -1.62 -9.75
CA GLY A 36 5.31 -0.91 -10.09
C GLY A 36 4.74 -0.07 -8.96
N LEU A 37 5.24 -0.23 -7.73
CA LEU A 37 4.65 0.42 -6.55
C LEU A 37 4.71 1.95 -6.62
N PRO A 38 5.84 2.60 -6.94
CA PRO A 38 5.88 4.06 -7.07
C PRO A 38 4.88 4.58 -8.12
N ALA A 39 4.89 3.97 -9.30
CA ALA A 39 4.04 4.36 -10.42
C ALA A 39 2.56 4.17 -10.10
N ALA A 40 2.20 3.07 -9.46
CA ALA A 40 0.83 2.75 -9.07
C ALA A 40 0.33 3.72 -7.98
N THR A 41 1.14 3.95 -6.94
CA THR A 41 0.81 4.90 -5.87
C THR A 41 0.65 6.31 -6.42
N ARG A 42 1.58 6.77 -7.27
CA ARG A 42 1.48 8.08 -7.92
C ARG A 42 0.18 8.22 -8.73
N ARG A 43 -0.16 7.21 -9.55
CA ARG A 43 -1.41 7.23 -10.33
C ARG A 43 -2.64 7.30 -9.42
N MET A 44 -2.66 6.52 -8.34
CA MET A 44 -3.75 6.53 -7.37
C MET A 44 -3.88 7.91 -6.69
N LEU A 45 -2.78 8.45 -6.18
CA LEU A 45 -2.78 9.76 -5.52
C LEU A 45 -3.22 10.89 -6.47
N VAL A 46 -2.73 10.90 -7.72
CA VAL A 46 -3.18 11.88 -8.71
C VAL A 46 -4.67 11.72 -9.00
N ALA A 47 -5.16 10.49 -9.18
CA ALA A 47 -6.57 10.23 -9.48
C ALA A 47 -7.53 10.59 -8.33
N ARG A 48 -7.07 10.51 -7.08
CA ARG A 48 -7.92 10.72 -5.89
C ARG A 48 -7.72 12.06 -5.20
N CYS A 49 -6.57 12.70 -5.37
CA CYS A 49 -6.17 13.82 -4.52
C CYS A 49 -5.82 15.09 -5.30
N ALA A 50 -5.57 15.00 -6.61
CA ALA A 50 -5.08 16.15 -7.40
C ALA A 50 -6.09 17.31 -7.54
N ASP A 51 -7.38 17.06 -7.33
CA ASP A 51 -8.40 18.13 -7.37
C ASP A 51 -8.10 19.23 -6.33
N CYS A 52 -7.59 18.84 -5.16
CA CYS A 52 -7.20 19.76 -4.06
C CYS A 52 -5.67 19.92 -3.92
N HIS A 53 -4.89 18.89 -4.25
CA HIS A 53 -3.44 18.83 -4.02
C HIS A 53 -2.63 18.76 -5.31
N SER A 54 -2.94 19.63 -6.27
CA SER A 54 -2.13 19.85 -7.46
C SER A 54 -1.60 21.29 -7.50
N PRO A 55 -0.50 21.53 -8.26
CA PRO A 55 0.04 22.89 -8.45
C PRO A 55 -0.99 23.87 -9.02
N GLU A 56 -1.94 23.35 -9.80
CA GLU A 56 -3.02 24.10 -10.46
C GLU A 56 -4.29 24.20 -9.60
N SER A 57 -4.35 23.52 -8.44
CA SER A 57 -5.53 23.57 -7.58
C SER A 57 -5.73 24.98 -7.00
N THR A 58 -7.00 25.38 -6.93
CA THR A 58 -7.44 26.64 -6.33
C THR A 58 -7.64 26.53 -4.82
N ASP A 59 -7.59 25.32 -4.24
CA ASP A 59 -7.68 25.11 -2.80
C ASP A 59 -6.36 25.48 -2.10
N ARG A 60 -6.27 26.75 -1.71
CA ARG A 60 -5.11 27.33 -1.03
C ARG A 60 -4.86 26.72 0.34
N LYS A 61 -5.88 26.15 1.00
CA LYS A 61 -5.73 25.53 2.32
C LYS A 61 -5.09 24.16 2.18
N ALA A 62 -5.61 23.34 1.27
CA ALA A 62 -5.07 22.01 0.96
C ALA A 62 -3.59 22.09 0.52
N ARG A 63 -3.28 23.00 -0.40
CA ARG A 63 -1.91 23.17 -0.93
C ARG A 63 -0.84 23.57 0.08
N ARG A 64 -1.21 24.18 1.21
CA ARG A 64 -0.24 24.55 2.26
C ARG A 64 0.25 23.34 3.05
N ALA A 65 -0.55 22.29 3.14
CA ALA A 65 -0.22 21.07 3.87
C ALA A 65 0.42 20.03 2.95
N LEU A 66 0.01 19.97 1.69
CA LEU A 66 0.53 19.05 0.68
C LEU A 66 0.35 19.70 -0.71
N GLU A 67 1.45 20.10 -1.34
CA GLU A 67 1.40 20.96 -2.53
C GLU A 67 1.10 20.20 -3.83
N ASP A 68 1.78 19.09 -4.06
CA ASP A 68 1.62 18.26 -5.26
C ASP A 68 1.71 16.77 -4.94
N VAL A 69 0.60 16.06 -5.06
CA VAL A 69 0.54 14.60 -4.88
C VAL A 69 1.15 13.81 -6.04
N GLY A 70 1.43 14.49 -7.16
CA GLY A 70 2.15 13.94 -8.30
C GLY A 70 3.66 13.85 -8.07
N ASP A 71 4.20 14.56 -7.09
CA ASP A 71 5.62 14.55 -6.73
C ASP A 71 5.86 13.72 -5.47
N LEU A 72 5.98 12.40 -5.66
CA LEU A 72 6.26 11.48 -4.56
C LEU A 72 7.57 11.81 -3.82
N ALA A 73 8.56 12.39 -4.52
CA ALA A 73 9.83 12.73 -3.89
C ALA A 73 9.70 13.92 -2.94
N ALA A 74 8.87 14.90 -3.25
CA ALA A 74 8.56 16.00 -2.34
C ALA A 74 7.72 15.55 -1.13
N MET A 75 6.88 14.53 -1.27
CA MET A 75 6.06 14.00 -0.17
C MET A 75 6.89 13.24 0.88
N VAL A 76 7.92 12.51 0.43
CA VAL A 76 8.75 11.66 1.28
C VAL A 76 9.65 12.50 2.18
N GLY A 77 9.54 12.30 3.50
CA GLY A 77 10.25 13.04 4.53
C GLY A 77 9.54 14.33 4.98
N GLU A 78 8.54 14.80 4.24
CA GLU A 78 7.70 15.96 4.63
C GLU A 78 6.38 15.48 5.25
N SER A 79 5.62 14.64 4.53
CA SER A 79 4.29 14.18 4.97
C SER A 79 4.14 12.65 4.92
N ILE A 80 5.17 11.96 4.41
CA ILE A 80 5.29 10.51 4.38
C ILE A 80 6.59 10.12 5.08
N GLU A 81 6.49 9.26 6.08
CA GLU A 81 7.63 8.66 6.79
C GLU A 81 7.92 7.27 6.21
N PRO A 82 9.04 7.08 5.49
CA PRO A 82 9.40 5.80 4.88
C PRO A 82 9.41 4.65 5.89
N GLY A 83 8.73 3.55 5.56
CA GLY A 83 8.64 2.37 6.41
C GLY A 83 7.64 2.47 7.56
N GLU A 84 7.07 3.66 7.82
CA GLU A 84 6.26 3.95 9.01
C GLU A 84 4.90 4.56 8.63
N PRO A 85 3.90 3.76 8.19
CA PRO A 85 2.60 4.26 7.76
C PRO A 85 1.87 5.07 8.84
N LEU A 86 1.87 4.60 10.08
CA LEU A 86 1.19 5.28 11.20
C LEU A 86 1.93 6.55 11.69
N MET A 87 3.11 6.83 11.14
CA MET A 87 3.83 8.07 11.37
C MET A 87 3.74 9.02 10.16
N SER A 88 3.12 8.58 9.07
CA SER A 88 2.91 9.36 7.86
C SER A 88 1.60 10.14 7.97
N ASP A 89 1.69 11.47 8.10
CA ASP A 89 0.54 12.35 8.30
C ASP A 89 -0.55 12.12 7.25
N VAL A 90 -0.19 11.99 5.97
CA VAL A 90 -1.15 11.74 4.88
C VAL A 90 -1.92 10.43 5.10
N TYR A 91 -1.23 9.37 5.52
CA TYR A 91 -1.86 8.06 5.70
C TYR A 91 -2.83 8.05 6.89
N VAL A 92 -2.42 8.65 8.01
CA VAL A 92 -3.26 8.76 9.22
C VAL A 92 -4.47 9.65 8.96
N THR A 93 -4.30 10.78 8.27
CA THR A 93 -5.39 11.70 7.93
C THR A 93 -6.46 11.03 7.06
N ILE A 94 -6.04 10.17 6.11
CA ILE A 94 -6.98 9.35 5.31
C ILE A 94 -7.68 8.31 6.19
N LEU A 95 -6.95 7.63 7.09
CA LEU A 95 -7.53 6.64 8.01
C LEU A 95 -8.58 7.24 8.94
N ASP A 96 -8.33 8.46 9.42
CA ASP A 96 -9.25 9.19 10.30
C ASP A 96 -10.47 9.74 9.54
N GLY A 97 -10.50 9.60 8.22
CA GLY A 97 -11.60 10.06 7.35
C GLY A 97 -11.65 11.57 7.19
N GLU A 98 -10.57 12.27 7.51
CA GLU A 98 -10.47 13.72 7.36
C GLU A 98 -10.15 14.13 5.91
N MET A 99 -9.55 13.22 5.14
CA MET A 99 -9.29 13.39 3.71
C MET A 99 -9.96 12.29 2.87
N PRO A 100 -10.78 12.65 1.88
CA PRO A 100 -11.16 14.02 1.49
C PRO A 100 -12.16 14.64 2.48
N PRO A 101 -12.26 15.98 2.57
CA PRO A 101 -13.17 16.63 3.50
C PRO A 101 -14.63 16.31 3.14
N SER A 102 -15.49 16.26 4.16
CA SER A 102 -16.88 15.79 4.02
C SER A 102 -17.76 16.63 3.10
N ASP A 103 -17.35 17.86 2.79
CA ASP A 103 -18.03 18.80 1.89
C ASP A 103 -17.49 18.76 0.45
N SER A 104 -16.51 17.90 0.16
CA SER A 104 -16.01 17.68 -1.20
C SER A 104 -16.82 16.64 -1.97
N ASP A 105 -16.84 16.78 -3.30
CA ASP A 105 -17.46 15.81 -4.21
C ASP A 105 -16.53 14.62 -4.53
N VAL A 106 -15.32 14.60 -3.97
CA VAL A 106 -14.32 13.56 -4.18
C VAL A 106 -14.59 12.40 -3.24
N ALA A 107 -14.72 11.19 -3.79
CA ALA A 107 -14.91 10.00 -2.97
C ALA A 107 -13.59 9.61 -2.26
N PRO A 108 -13.66 9.13 -1.00
CA PRO A 108 -12.48 8.61 -0.31
C PRO A 108 -11.83 7.46 -1.09
N PRO A 109 -10.51 7.25 -0.91
CA PRO A 109 -9.83 6.07 -1.45
C PRO A 109 -10.51 4.78 -1.00
N SER A 110 -10.58 3.78 -1.89
CA SER A 110 -11.08 2.46 -1.52
C SER A 110 -10.11 1.75 -0.58
N GLU A 111 -10.57 0.68 0.07
CA GLU A 111 -9.70 -0.16 0.90
C GLU A 111 -8.49 -0.71 0.14
N GLN A 112 -8.65 -1.03 -1.16
CA GLN A 112 -7.55 -1.51 -2.00
C GLN A 112 -6.53 -0.41 -2.30
N GLU A 113 -7.00 0.83 -2.53
CA GLU A 113 -6.12 1.98 -2.77
C GLU A 113 -5.38 2.38 -1.48
N LEU A 114 -6.05 2.30 -0.34
CA LEU A 114 -5.44 2.53 0.96
C LEU A 114 -4.40 1.44 1.29
N ALA A 115 -4.68 0.18 0.95
CA ALA A 115 -3.72 -0.92 1.08
C ALA A 115 -2.51 -0.72 0.16
N LEU A 116 -2.70 -0.20 -1.06
CA LEU A 116 -1.61 0.17 -1.96
C LEU A 116 -0.74 1.27 -1.36
N LEU A 117 -1.34 2.33 -0.82
CA LEU A 117 -0.61 3.42 -0.16
C LEU A 117 0.19 2.88 1.04
N HIS A 118 -0.43 2.07 1.90
CA HIS A 118 0.23 1.42 3.03
C HIS A 118 1.42 0.57 2.58
N ALA A 119 1.24 -0.29 1.56
CA ALA A 119 2.30 -1.14 1.04
C ALA A 119 3.47 -0.34 0.47
N TRP A 120 3.18 0.76 -0.23
CA TRP A 120 4.22 1.65 -0.75
C TRP A 120 5.01 2.34 0.37
N ILE A 121 4.35 2.84 1.43
CA ILE A 121 5.04 3.43 2.59
C ILE A 121 5.90 2.37 3.28
N MET A 122 5.34 1.20 3.56
CA MET A 122 6.06 0.06 4.18
C MET A 122 7.30 -0.36 3.38
N ALA A 123 7.27 -0.25 2.05
CA ALA A 123 8.40 -0.55 1.18
C ALA A 123 9.50 0.54 1.20
N GLY A 124 9.42 1.51 2.11
CA GLY A 124 10.36 2.63 2.19
C GLY A 124 9.98 3.79 1.26
N ALA A 125 8.72 3.88 0.85
CA ALA A 125 8.20 4.93 -0.03
C ALA A 125 9.08 5.18 -1.27
N PRO A 126 9.43 4.14 -2.06
CA PRO A 126 10.33 4.29 -3.20
C PRO A 126 9.75 5.30 -4.18
N THR A 127 10.59 6.20 -4.67
CA THR A 127 10.25 7.15 -5.72
C THR A 127 10.70 6.61 -7.07
N GLU A 128 10.03 7.01 -8.16
CA GLU A 128 10.54 6.74 -9.50
C GLU A 128 11.86 7.49 -9.65
N GLN A 129 12.98 6.78 -9.45
CA GLN A 129 14.31 7.36 -9.60
C GLN A 129 14.46 7.88 -11.03
N VAL A 130 14.53 9.20 -11.21
CA VAL A 130 15.34 9.74 -12.31
C VAL A 130 16.77 9.34 -11.98
N PRO A 131 17.51 8.60 -12.84
CA PRO A 131 18.89 8.25 -12.57
C PRO A 131 19.68 9.53 -12.32
N LYS A 132 20.05 9.80 -11.08
CA LYS A 132 21.16 10.69 -10.80
C LYS A 132 22.40 9.84 -10.98
N ASP A 133 23.06 9.98 -12.12
CA ASP A 133 24.43 9.51 -12.27
C ASP A 133 25.30 10.22 -11.22
N GLY A 134 25.42 9.58 -10.07
CA GLY A 134 26.27 9.95 -8.95
C GLY A 134 26.56 8.66 -8.18
N PRO A 135 27.82 8.39 -7.81
CA PRO A 135 28.16 7.12 -7.18
C PRO A 135 27.30 6.94 -5.91
N ALA A 136 26.67 5.78 -5.80
CA ALA A 136 25.97 5.35 -4.61
C ALA A 136 26.87 5.59 -3.40
N SER A 137 26.51 6.58 -2.57
CA SER A 137 27.15 6.79 -1.28
C SER A 137 26.80 5.59 -0.41
N THR A 138 27.69 4.61 -0.39
CA THR A 138 27.79 3.62 0.66
C THR A 138 28.30 4.34 1.91
N ASP A 139 27.45 5.13 2.56
CA ASP A 139 27.69 5.50 3.95
C ASP A 139 26.88 4.53 4.82
N PRO A 140 27.51 3.84 5.79
CA PRO A 140 26.79 3.11 6.81
C PRO A 140 25.89 4.07 7.57
N GLU A 141 24.61 3.71 7.69
CA GLU A 141 23.61 4.36 8.53
C GLU A 141 24.20 4.70 9.91
N GLU A 142 24.48 5.99 10.14
CA GLU A 142 24.87 6.46 11.46
C GLU A 142 23.66 6.34 12.39
N PRO A 143 23.80 5.68 13.55
CA PRO A 143 22.69 5.53 14.47
C PRO A 143 22.22 6.90 14.96
N ILE A 144 20.92 7.12 14.83
CA ILE A 144 20.22 8.34 15.22
C ILE A 144 20.66 8.74 16.65
N PRO A 145 21.18 9.97 16.87
CA PRO A 145 21.63 10.38 18.19
C PRO A 145 20.44 10.44 19.17
N TRP A 146 20.62 9.76 20.30
CA TRP A 146 19.65 9.56 21.39
C TRP A 146 18.89 10.79 21.93
N PRO A 147 19.34 12.06 21.79
CA PRO A 147 18.56 13.20 22.28
C PRO A 147 17.21 13.41 21.56
N ARG A 148 17.04 12.91 20.32
CA ARG A 148 15.78 13.03 19.57
C ARG A 148 14.74 11.95 19.89
N TYR A 149 15.16 10.85 20.51
CA TYR A 149 14.27 9.73 20.87
C TYR A 149 13.32 10.09 22.03
N LEU A 150 13.81 10.85 23.03
CA LEU A 150 13.02 11.19 24.23
C LEU A 150 12.00 12.33 24.03
N ALA A 151 12.04 13.04 22.90
CA ALA A 151 11.08 14.12 22.62
C ALA A 151 9.75 13.60 22.01
N ARG A 152 9.76 12.42 21.38
CA ARG A 152 8.58 11.84 20.69
C ARG A 152 7.77 10.90 21.59
N SER A 153 8.31 10.47 22.72
CA SER A 153 7.54 9.81 23.79
C SER A 153 7.10 10.85 24.82
N HIS A 154 6.02 11.57 24.52
CA HIS A 154 5.19 12.19 25.56
C HIS A 154 4.10 11.19 25.97
N PRO A 155 4.31 10.35 26.99
CA PRO A 155 3.18 9.78 27.69
C PRO A 155 2.42 10.94 28.35
N ILE A 156 1.17 11.11 27.93
CA ILE A 156 0.09 11.75 28.70
C ILE A 156 0.19 11.29 30.17
N TRP A 157 -0.26 12.13 31.12
CA TRP A 157 -0.49 11.89 32.56
C TRP A 157 0.30 12.81 33.51
N ILE A 158 -0.04 14.11 33.53
CA ILE A 158 -0.17 14.87 34.79
C ILE A 158 -1.43 15.74 34.72
N HIS A 159 -2.58 15.12 34.97
CA HIS A 159 -3.74 15.80 35.53
C HIS A 159 -3.80 15.42 37.01
N PHE A 160 -3.17 16.21 37.89
CA PHE A 160 -3.47 16.14 39.31
C PHE A 160 -3.30 17.51 39.99
N PRO A 161 -4.38 18.15 40.47
CA PRO A 161 -4.30 19.36 41.25
C PRO A 161 -4.14 19.00 42.74
N LEU A 162 -3.07 19.48 43.37
CA LEU A 162 -2.86 19.52 44.83
C LEU A 162 -2.25 20.90 45.10
N GLY A 163 -2.84 21.85 45.81
CA GLY A 163 -3.76 21.69 46.93
C GLY A 163 -2.99 21.61 48.25
N LEU A 164 -2.18 22.64 48.56
CA LEU A 164 -1.77 23.01 49.92
C LEU A 164 -1.32 24.47 49.98
#